data_AF-A0A1V2NTV2-F1
#
_entry.id   AF-A0A1V2NTV2-F1
#
_cell.length_a   1.000
_cell.length_b   1.000
_cell.length_c   1.000
_cell.angle_alpha   90.00
_cell.angle_beta   90.00
_cell.angle_gamma   90.00
#
_symmetry.space_group_name_H-M   'P 1'
#
loop_
_entity.id
_entity.type
_entity.pdbx_description
1 polymer ?
#
loop_
_entity_poly.entity_id
_entity_poly.type
_entity_poly.pdbx_seq_one_letter_code
_entity_poly.pdbx_strand_id
1 'polypeptide(L)'
;MPRKLCDFTAVGGLADQVAATHRKVEADMESWARTAGLTEADWQDGAGTKFGEVSRAWGVVAAAHQEMQMAIRQATVQAVAENAATVARSAARFG
;
A
#
# COMPACT_ATOMS: atom_id res chain seq x y z
N MET A 1 29.65 8.38 -14.20
CA MET A 1 28.42 8.77 -13.48
C MET A 1 28.52 8.28 -12.05
N PRO A 2 28.32 9.11 -11.02
CA PRO A 2 28.17 8.60 -9.66
C PRO A 2 26.92 7.70 -9.64
N ARG A 3 27.05 6.48 -9.10
CA ARG A 3 25.90 5.60 -8.88
C ARG A 3 24.95 6.32 -7.93
N LYS A 4 23.73 6.57 -8.37
CA LYS A 4 22.66 7.09 -7.49
C LYS A 4 22.37 5.97 -6.49
N LEU A 5 23.05 6.01 -5.34
CA LEU A 5 22.78 5.11 -4.22
C LEU A 5 21.30 5.30 -3.85
N CYS A 6 20.64 4.19 -3.50
CA CYS A 6 19.23 4.22 -3.12
C CYS A 6 19.03 5.27 -2.01
N ASP A 7 18.26 6.31 -2.29
CA ASP A 7 17.94 7.34 -1.31
C ASP A 7 16.87 6.78 -0.38
N PHE A 8 17.29 6.34 0.80
CA PHE A 8 16.39 5.75 1.79
C PHE A 8 15.28 6.70 2.24
N THR A 9 15.50 8.01 2.16
CA THR A 9 14.47 9.02 2.43
C THR A 9 13.41 9.00 1.32
N ALA A 10 13.82 8.82 0.07
CA ALA A 10 12.89 8.63 -1.05
C ALA A 10 12.12 7.30 -0.97
N VAL A 11 12.74 6.22 -0.46
CA VAL A 11 12.05 4.94 -0.23
C VAL A 11 10.99 5.06 0.87
N GLY A 12 11.32 5.72 1.98
CA GLY A 12 10.35 6.02 3.04
C GLY A 12 9.17 6.87 2.52
N GLY A 13 9.47 7.93 1.76
CA GLY A 13 8.45 8.78 1.14
C GLY A 13 7.56 8.04 0.15
N LEU A 14 8.11 7.09 -0.62
CA LEU A 14 7.32 6.24 -1.51
C LEU A 14 6.38 5.31 -0.73
N ALA A 15 6.85 4.70 0.36
CA ALA A 15 6.01 3.87 1.21
C ALA A 15 4.84 4.67 1.82
N ASP A 16 5.09 5.91 2.25
CA ASP A 16 4.05 6.81 2.76
C ASP A 16 3.03 7.22 1.68
N GLN A 17 3.49 7.49 0.46
CA GLN A 17 2.61 7.79 -0.68
C GLN A 17 1.73 6.60 -1.07
N VAL A 18 2.29 5.39 -1.02
CA VAL A 18 1.56 4.16 -1.29
C VAL A 18 0.49 3.94 -0.21
N ALA A 19 0.82 4.16 1.07
CA ALA A 19 -0.15 4.11 2.17
C ALA A 19 -1.24 5.18 2.08
N ALA A 20 -0.91 6.39 1.60
CA ALA A 20 -1.90 7.45 1.36
C ALA A 20 -2.84 7.10 0.19
N THR A 21 -2.31 6.50 -0.88
CA THR A 21 -3.11 6.02 -2.01
C THR A 21 -4.08 4.93 -1.58
N HIS A 22 -3.64 3.99 -0.76
CA HIS A 22 -4.51 2.92 -0.27
C HIS A 22 -5.64 3.43 0.62
N ARG A 23 -5.38 4.36 1.54
CA ARG A 23 -6.44 5.01 2.32
C ARG A 23 -7.50 5.69 1.46
N LYS A 24 -7.09 6.27 0.31
CA LYS A 24 -8.05 6.82 -0.67
C LYS A 24 -8.87 5.72 -1.33
N VAL A 25 -8.22 4.63 -1.75
CA VAL A 25 -8.91 3.47 -2.34
C VAL A 25 -9.90 2.84 -1.35
N GLU A 26 -9.57 2.75 -0.06
CA GLU A 26 -10.50 2.28 0.98
C GLU A 26 -11.69 3.22 1.17
N ALA A 27 -11.45 4.54 1.19
CA ALA A 27 -12.53 5.54 1.28
C ALA A 27 -13.46 5.50 0.05
N ASP A 28 -12.87 5.34 -1.14
CA ASP A 28 -13.62 5.17 -2.39
C ASP A 28 -14.41 3.86 -2.37
N MET A 29 -13.86 2.80 -1.79
CA MET A 29 -14.55 1.51 -1.61
C MET A 29 -15.73 1.62 -0.64
N GLU A 30 -15.58 2.30 0.49
CA GLU A 30 -16.72 2.55 1.41
C GLU A 30 -17.81 3.38 0.73
N SER A 31 -17.41 4.40 -0.03
CA SER A 31 -18.34 5.23 -0.80
C SER A 31 -19.07 4.41 -1.86
N TRP A 32 -18.35 3.56 -2.59
CA TRP A 32 -18.89 2.63 -3.55
C TRP A 32 -19.82 1.63 -2.89
N ALA A 33 -19.43 1.00 -1.78
CA ALA A 33 -20.25 0.00 -1.08
C ALA A 33 -21.56 0.61 -0.55
N ARG A 34 -21.54 1.84 -0.03
CA ARG A 34 -22.76 2.55 0.36
C ARG A 34 -23.68 2.81 -0.84
N THR A 35 -23.11 3.30 -1.94
CA THR A 35 -23.87 3.63 -3.15
C THR A 35 -24.41 2.36 -3.81
N ALA A 36 -23.55 1.37 -3.99
CA ALA A 36 -23.88 0.08 -4.57
C ALA A 36 -24.85 -0.72 -3.69
N GLY A 37 -24.78 -0.65 -2.37
CA GLY A 37 -25.75 -1.31 -1.49
C GLY A 37 -27.16 -0.71 -1.60
N LEU A 38 -27.26 0.61 -1.80
CA LEU A 38 -28.52 1.26 -2.15
C LEU A 38 -29.00 0.81 -3.54
N THR A 39 -28.09 0.77 -4.53
CA THR A 39 -28.41 0.34 -5.89
C THR A 39 -28.75 -1.14 -6.01
N GLU A 40 -28.12 -2.04 -5.25
CA GLU A 40 -28.37 -3.49 -5.26
C GLU A 40 -29.70 -3.82 -4.60
N ALA A 41 -30.11 -3.05 -3.58
CA ALA A 41 -31.45 -3.14 -3.01
C ALA A 41 -32.55 -2.70 -3.99
N ASP A 42 -32.25 -1.68 -4.81
CA ASP A 42 -33.18 -1.15 -5.83
C ASP A 42 -33.15 -1.94 -7.15
N TRP A 43 -32.02 -2.56 -7.51
CA TRP A 43 -31.82 -3.34 -8.73
C TRP A 43 -31.80 -4.84 -8.42
N GLN A 44 -33.01 -5.41 -8.29
CA GLN A 44 -33.23 -6.85 -8.11
C GLN A 44 -32.97 -7.69 -9.38
N ASP A 45 -32.37 -7.10 -10.41
CA ASP A 45 -32.04 -7.76 -11.67
C ASP A 45 -30.57 -8.24 -11.68
N GLY A 46 -30.12 -8.76 -12.83
CA GLY A 46 -28.76 -9.27 -13.00
C GLY A 46 -27.66 -8.22 -12.78
N ALA A 47 -27.97 -6.91 -12.80
CA ALA A 47 -26.99 -5.86 -12.54
C ALA A 47 -26.64 -5.80 -11.05
N GLY A 48 -27.61 -5.98 -10.14
CA GLY A 48 -27.37 -6.07 -8.70
C GLY A 48 -26.39 -7.18 -8.33
N THR A 49 -26.57 -8.37 -8.93
CA THR A 49 -25.67 -9.52 -8.68
C THR A 49 -24.22 -9.25 -9.13
N LYS A 50 -24.04 -8.49 -10.22
CA LYS A 50 -22.71 -8.09 -10.71
C LYS A 50 -22.05 -7.03 -9.82
N PHE A 51 -22.84 -6.15 -9.21
CA PHE A 51 -22.32 -5.22 -8.19
C PHE A 51 -21.74 -5.95 -6.98
N GLY A 52 -22.43 -6.98 -6.47
CA GLY A 52 -21.92 -7.81 -5.38
C GLY A 52 -20.66 -8.61 -5.75
N GLU A 53 -20.52 -9.08 -6.99
CA GLU A 53 -19.30 -9.73 -7.50
C GLU A 53 -18.11 -8.74 -7.54
N VAL A 54 -18.29 -7.55 -8.12
CA VAL A 54 -17.24 -6.53 -8.21
C VAL A 54 -16.79 -6.07 -6.84
N SER A 55 -17.74 -5.84 -5.92
CA SER A 55 -17.43 -5.42 -4.56
C SER A 55 -16.58 -6.44 -3.81
N ARG A 56 -16.86 -7.75 -3.98
CA ARG A 56 -16.04 -8.82 -3.42
C ARG A 56 -14.63 -8.87 -4.04
N ALA A 57 -14.53 -8.77 -5.36
CA ALA A 57 -13.24 -8.78 -6.05
C ALA A 57 -12.37 -7.60 -5.62
N TRP A 58 -12.97 -6.42 -5.45
CA TRP A 58 -12.26 -5.24 -4.93
C TRP A 58 -11.76 -5.47 -3.50
N GLY A 59 -12.59 -6.03 -2.62
CA GLY A 59 -12.18 -6.35 -1.23
C GLY A 59 -10.92 -7.24 -1.16
N VAL A 60 -10.81 -8.24 -2.04
CA VAL A 60 -9.61 -9.10 -2.15
C VAL A 60 -8.37 -8.29 -2.55
N VAL A 61 -8.50 -7.41 -3.54
CA VAL A 61 -7.40 -6.55 -4.01
C VAL A 61 -6.97 -5.54 -2.94
N ALA A 62 -7.93 -4.99 -2.20
CA ALA A 62 -7.64 -4.06 -1.10
C ALA A 62 -6.84 -4.76 0.02
N ALA A 63 -7.25 -5.97 0.42
CA ALA A 63 -6.53 -6.77 1.41
C ALA A 63 -5.11 -7.12 0.95
N ALA A 64 -4.94 -7.58 -0.29
CA ALA A 64 -3.62 -7.87 -0.85
C ALA A 64 -2.71 -6.63 -0.89
N HIS A 65 -3.27 -5.45 -1.20
CA HIS A 65 -2.53 -4.19 -1.13
C HIS A 65 -2.09 -3.85 0.30
N GLN A 66 -2.94 -4.07 1.30
CA GLN A 66 -2.60 -3.82 2.70
C GLN A 66 -1.44 -4.71 3.16
N GLU A 67 -1.47 -6.01 2.83
CA GLU A 67 -0.39 -6.95 3.13
C GLU A 67 0.92 -6.52 2.46
N MET A 68 0.86 -6.17 1.18
CA MET A 68 2.03 -5.67 0.44
C MET A 68 2.62 -4.42 1.09
N GLN A 69 1.79 -3.50 1.57
CA GLN A 69 2.26 -2.28 2.24
C GLN A 69 2.96 -2.56 3.56
N MET A 70 2.40 -3.45 4.37
CA MET A 70 3.04 -3.88 5.61
C MET A 70 4.41 -4.48 5.34
N ALA A 71 4.51 -5.36 4.33
CA ALA A 71 5.77 -5.97 3.92
C ALA A 71 6.80 -4.93 3.43
N ILE A 72 6.39 -3.98 2.58
CA ILE A 72 7.27 -2.91 2.07
C ILE A 72 7.78 -2.04 3.22
N ARG A 73 6.90 -1.67 4.16
CA ARG A 73 7.29 -0.83 5.30
C ARG A 73 8.31 -1.55 6.18
N GLN A 74 8.07 -2.82 6.48
CA GLN A 74 8.99 -3.64 7.28
C GLN A 74 10.34 -3.79 6.59
N ALA A 75 10.34 -4.11 5.29
CA ALA A 75 11.57 -4.22 4.49
C ALA A 75 12.34 -2.90 4.44
N THR A 76 11.64 -1.76 4.35
CA THR A 76 12.26 -0.43 4.36
C THR A 76 12.94 -0.14 5.70
N VAL A 77 12.25 -0.39 6.82
CA VAL A 77 12.82 -0.20 8.16
C VAL A 77 14.06 -1.07 8.36
N GLN A 78 14.00 -2.33 7.93
CA GLN A 78 15.13 -3.25 8.01
C GLN A 78 16.31 -2.77 7.16
N ALA A 79 16.07 -2.39 5.90
CA ALA A 79 17.11 -1.91 5.00
C ALA A 79 17.80 -0.64 5.53
N VAL A 80 17.05 0.27 6.16
CA VAL A 80 17.62 1.47 6.80
C VAL A 80 18.50 1.09 7.99
N ALA A 81 18.04 0.20 8.86
CA ALA A 81 18.80 -0.26 10.03
C ALA A 81 20.10 -0.96 9.62
N GLU A 82 20.05 -1.87 8.64
CA GLU A 82 21.21 -2.59 8.13
C GLU A 82 22.23 -1.65 7.48
N ASN A 83 21.77 -0.63 6.75
CA ASN A 83 22.68 0.37 6.16
C ASN A 83 23.30 1.26 7.22
N ALA A 84 22.54 1.75 8.19
CA ALA A 84 23.08 2.55 9.30
C ALA A 84 24.16 1.76 10.07
N ALA A 85 23.92 0.48 10.35
CA ALA A 85 24.90 -0.39 10.99
C ALA A 85 26.15 -0.60 10.11
N THR A 86 25.99 -0.72 8.80
CA THR A 86 27.11 -0.86 7.84
C THR A 86 27.96 0.40 7.79
N VAL A 87 27.33 1.58 7.74
CA VAL A 87 28.01 2.88 7.79
C VAL A 87 28.77 3.04 9.10
N ALA A 88 28.15 2.72 10.25
CA ALA A 88 28.80 2.80 11.56
C ALA A 88 30.04 1.90 11.66
N ARG A 89 29.94 0.63 11.21
CA ARG A 89 31.10 -0.29 11.15
C ARG A 89 32.21 0.22 10.24
N SER A 90 31.85 0.83 9.12
CA SER A 90 32.82 1.38 8.16
C SER A 90 33.51 2.60 8.75
N ALA A 91 32.77 3.53 9.33
CA ALA A 91 33.31 4.72 9.99
C ALA A 91 34.27 4.35 11.14
N ALA A 92 33.91 3.37 11.97
CA ALA A 92 34.76 2.87 13.06
C ALA A 92 36.08 2.22 12.58
N ARG A 93 36.15 1.79 11.31
CA ARG A 93 37.34 1.20 10.71
C ARG A 93 38.29 2.26 10.11
N PHE A 94 37.79 3.45 9.81
CA PHE A 94 38.57 4.56 9.23
C PHE A 94 38.87 5.69 10.23
N GLY A 95 38.31 5.63 11.44
CA GLY A 95 38.58 6.53 12.56
C GLY A 95 39.59 5.99 13.55
#